data_AF-A0AAW2VYB1-F1
#
_entry.id   AF-A0AAW2VYB1-F1
#
_cell.length_a   1.000
_cell.length_b   1.000
_cell.length_c   1.000
_cell.angle_alpha   90.00
_cell.angle_beta   90.00
_cell.angle_gamma   90.00
#
_symmetry.space_group_name_H-M   'P 1'
#
loop_
_entity.id
_entity.type
_entity.pdbx_description
1 polymer ?
#
loop_
_entity_poly.entity_id
_entity_poly.type
_entity_poly.pdbx_seq_one_letter_code
_entity_poly.pdbx_strand_id
1 'polypeptide(L)' 'MATGQLFSKTTQALFYNYKQLPIQRMLDFDFLCGRETPSVAGIINPGSEGFQKLFFGQEEIAIPVHST' A
#
# COMPACT_ATOMS: atom_id res chain seq x y z
N MET A 1 3.47 1.44 -22.30
CA MET A 1 2.39 0.60 -21.73
C MET A 1 1.52 0.12 -22.87
N ALA A 2 1.09 -1.14 -22.86
CA ALA A 2 0.20 -1.66 -23.89
C ALA A 2 -1.22 -1.10 -23.70
N THR A 3 -1.96 -0.92 -24.79
CA THR A 3 -3.36 -0.46 -24.74
C THR A 3 -4.20 -1.40 -23.86
N GLY A 4 -4.88 -0.86 -22.85
CA GLY A 4 -5.71 -1.63 -21.90
C GLY A 4 -4.98 -2.15 -20.65
N GLN A 5 -3.69 -1.85 -20.47
CA GLN A 5 -2.96 -2.23 -19.26
C GLN A 5 -3.35 -1.33 -18.08
N LEU A 6 -3.99 -1.91 -17.05
CA LEU A 6 -4.44 -1.20 -15.85
C LEU A 6 -3.36 -1.09 -14.75
N PHE A 7 -2.56 -2.14 -14.58
CA PHE A 7 -1.56 -2.22 -13.51
C PHE A 7 -0.18 -2.62 -14.05
N SER A 8 0.85 -2.22 -13.33
CA SER A 8 2.25 -2.51 -13.63
C SER A 8 3.03 -2.68 -12.33
N LYS A 9 4.30 -3.09 -12.44
CA LYS A 9 5.21 -3.23 -11.29
C LYS A 9 5.45 -1.92 -10.52
N THR A 10 5.16 -0.77 -11.13
CA THR A 10 5.31 0.56 -10.51
C THR A 10 3.99 1.19 -10.07
N THR A 11 2.86 0.49 -10.24
CA THR A 11 1.55 1.00 -9.79
C THR A 11 1.55 1.19 -8.29
N GLN A 12 1.21 2.39 -7.84
CA GLN A 12 0.87 2.72 -6.46
C GLN A 12 -0.61 3.07 -6.36
N ALA A 13 -1.20 2.79 -5.20
CA ALA A 13 -2.60 3.01 -4.90
C ALA A 13 -2.77 3.61 -3.51
N LEU A 14 -3.90 4.31 -3.34
CA LEU A 14 -4.42 4.72 -2.03
C LEU A 14 -5.46 3.68 -1.58
N PHE A 15 -5.38 3.27 -0.32
CA PHE A 15 -6.32 2.31 0.24
C PHE A 15 -7.41 3.05 1.04
N TYR A 16 -8.66 2.99 0.60
CA TYR A 16 -9.77 3.67 1.27
C TYR A 16 -10.35 2.83 2.42
N ASN A 17 -10.51 3.45 3.58
CA ASN A 17 -10.73 2.88 4.91
C ASN A 17 -9.58 2.02 5.42
N TYR A 18 -9.25 2.16 6.71
CA TYR A 18 -8.21 1.33 7.30
C TYR A 18 -8.68 -0.13 7.48
N LYS A 19 -8.03 -1.05 6.78
CA LYS A 19 -8.17 -2.51 6.93
C LYS A 19 -6.79 -3.16 6.95
N GLN A 20 -6.25 -3.37 8.15
CA GLN A 20 -4.87 -3.85 8.34
C GLN A 20 -4.54 -5.12 7.53
N LEU A 21 -5.39 -6.15 7.59
CA LEU A 21 -5.11 -7.44 6.95
C LEU A 21 -5.06 -7.34 5.41
N PRO A 22 -6.03 -6.73 4.69
CA PRO A 22 -5.92 -6.50 3.26
C PRO A 22 -4.66 -5.71 2.86
N ILE A 23 -4.33 -4.64 3.60
CA ILE A 23 -3.17 -3.81 3.29
C ILE A 23 -1.88 -4.64 3.46
N GLN A 24 -1.72 -5.35 4.58
CA GLN A 24 -0.55 -6.21 4.80
C GLN A 24 -0.43 -7.28 3.71
N ARG A 25 -1.53 -7.89 3.28
CA ARG A 25 -1.52 -8.88 2.18
C ARG A 25 -1.06 -8.29 0.84
N MET A 26 -1.39 -7.03 0.54
CA MET A 26 -0.87 -6.36 -0.65
C MET A 26 0.64 -6.18 -0.56
N LEU A 27 1.15 -5.75 0.61
CA LEU A 27 2.58 -5.56 0.85
C LEU A 27 3.37 -6.87 0.81
N ASP A 28 2.82 -7.94 1.39
CA ASP A 28 3.42 -9.27 1.34
C ASP A 28 3.51 -9.77 -0.11
N PHE A 29 2.45 -9.57 -0.90
CA PHE A 29 2.45 -9.91 -2.33
C PHE A 29 3.48 -9.10 -3.11
N ASP A 30 3.59 -7.80 -2.83
CA ASP A 30 4.56 -6.92 -3.46
C ASP A 30 6.00 -7.38 -3.21
N PHE A 31 6.31 -7.72 -1.95
CA PHE A 31 7.62 -8.23 -1.56
C PHE A 31 7.93 -9.56 -2.25
N LEU A 32 6.99 -10.50 -2.24
CA LEU A 32 7.15 -11.80 -2.95
C LEU A 32 7.31 -11.64 -4.46
N CYS A 33 6.70 -10.61 -5.06
CA CYS A 33 6.87 -10.27 -6.47
C CYS A 33 8.19 -9.55 -6.79
N GLY A 34 9.02 -9.27 -5.77
CA GLY A 34 10.29 -8.56 -5.93
C GLY A 34 10.11 -7.10 -6.32
N ARG A 35 9.04 -6.45 -5.85
CA ARG A 35 8.88 -5.01 -6.06
C ARG A 35 9.84 -4.24 -5.17
N GLU A 36 10.42 -3.18 -5.72
CA GLU A 36 11.27 -2.25 -4.96
C GLU A 36 10.44 -1.25 -4.15
N THR A 37 9.19 -1.00 -4.57
CA THR A 37 8.31 -0.03 -3.92
C THR A 37 6.94 -0.66 -3.60
N PRO A 38 6.44 -0.49 -2.36
CA PRO A 38 5.09 -0.89 -1.97
C PRO A 38 4.02 -0.40 -2.94
N SER A 39 3.01 -1.23 -3.20
CA SER A 39 1.84 -0.86 -4.01
C SER A 39 0.86 0.02 -3.25
N VAL A 40 0.85 -0.02 -1.90
CA VAL A 40 0.05 0.88 -1.07
C VAL A 40 0.92 2.06 -0.66
N ALA A 41 0.63 3.25 -1.21
CA ALA A 41 1.37 4.47 -0.90
C ALA A 41 0.79 5.25 0.29
N GLY A 42 -0.49 5.02 0.60
CA GLY A 42 -1.19 5.72 1.67
C GLY A 42 -2.57 5.13 1.92
N ILE A 43 -3.13 5.48 3.07
CA ILE A 43 -4.46 5.04 3.51
C ILE A 43 -5.34 6.29 3.65
N ILE A 44 -6.53 6.28 3.05
CA ILE A 44 -7.55 7.30 3.31
C ILE A 44 -8.49 6.76 4.37
N ASN A 45 -8.51 7.35 5.55
CA ASN A 45 -9.37 6.92 6.66
C ASN A 45 -10.10 8.13 7.24
N PRO A 46 -11.34 8.41 6.80
CA PRO A 46 -12.10 9.58 7.25
C PRO A 46 -12.17 9.68 8.78
N GLY A 47 -11.81 10.86 9.31
CA GLY A 47 -11.77 11.11 10.76
C GLY A 47 -10.49 10.66 11.47
N SER A 48 -9.46 10.22 10.74
CA SER A 48 -8.17 9.82 11.29
C SER A 48 -7.02 10.31 10.41
N GLU A 49 -5.93 10.74 11.05
CA GLU A 49 -4.70 11.16 10.39
C GLU A 49 -3.49 10.61 11.17
N GLY A 50 -2.39 10.33 10.49
CA GLY A 50 -1.17 9.83 11.12
C GLY A 50 -0.46 8.79 10.27
N PHE A 51 0.01 7.72 10.90
CA PHE A 51 0.75 6.64 10.24
C PHE A 51 0.32 5.27 10.76
N GLN A 52 0.30 4.28 9.88
CA GLN A 52 0.18 2.87 10.26
C GLN A 52 1.51 2.17 10.07
N LYS A 53 1.91 1.40 11.09
CA LYS A 53 3.09 0.55 11.05
C LYS A 53 2.71 -0.80 10.44
N LEU A 54 3.40 -1.15 9.36
CA LEU A 54 3.17 -2.36 8.56
C LEU A 54 4.52 -2.94 8.14
N PHE A 55 4.53 -4.17 7.62
CA PHE A 55 5.77 -4.81 7.17
C PHE A 55 5.88 -4.84 5.65
N PHE A 56 7.09 -4.63 5.16
CA PHE A 56 7.48 -4.92 3.77
C PHE A 56 8.65 -5.90 3.80
N GLY A 57 8.34 -7.19 3.66
CA GLY A 57 9.28 -8.26 3.98
C GLY A 57 9.57 -8.30 5.48
N GLN A 58 10.83 -8.11 5.87
CA GLN A 58 11.24 -8.06 7.28
C GLN A 58 11.38 -6.63 7.82
N GLU A 59 11.25 -5.62 6.95
CA GLU A 59 11.37 -4.21 7.32
C GLU A 59 10.02 -3.66 7.78
N GLU A 60 10.02 -2.93 8.90
CA GLU A 60 8.84 -2.20 9.37
C GLU A 60 8.80 -0.82 8.68
N ILE A 61 7.70 -0.53 7.99
CA ILE A 61 7.47 0.72 7.26
C ILE A 61 6.29 1.50 7.85
N ALA A 62 6.34 2.82 7.72
CA ALA A 62 5.26 3.71 8.12
C ALA A 62 4.47 4.16 6.89
N ILE A 63 3.20 3.75 6.79
CA ILE A 63 2.30 4.18 5.71
C ILE A 63 1.45 5.36 6.21
N PRO A 64 1.43 6.50 5.51
CA PRO A 64 0.65 7.67 5.92
C PRO A 64 -0.85 7.37 5.85
N VAL A 65 -1.57 7.91 6.82
CA VAL A 65 -3.03 7.92 6.89
C VAL A 65 -3.51 9.36 6.75
N HIS A 66 -4.35 9.61 5.76
CA HIS A 66 -4.98 10.90 5.54
C HIS A 66 -6.48 10.82 5.82
N SER A 67 -7.03 11.91 6.36
CA SER A 67 -8.46 12.02 6.64
C SER A 67 -9.29 12.37 5.40
N THR A 68 -8.63 12.88 4.35
CA THR A 68 -9.20 13.27 3.04
C THR A 68 -8.25 12.93 1.91
#